data_AF-A0A958TYR8-F1
#
_entry.id   AF-A0A958TYR8-F1
#
_cell.length_a   1.000
_cell.length_b   1.000
_cell.length_c   1.000
_cell.angle_alpha   90.00
_cell.angle_beta   90.00
_cell.angle_gamma   90.00
#
_symmetry.space_group_name_H-M   'P 1'
#
loop_
_entity.id
_entity.type
_entity.pdbx_description
1 polymer ?
#
loop_
_entity_poly.entity_id
_entity_poly.type
_entity_poly.pdbx_seq_one_letter_code
_entity_poly.pdbx_strand_id
1 'polypeptide(L)'
;MKKQIFSLALWMFFGFVLIKAIDSILRFIINGYLYFGLWMEFPPNFLKYSIPVLSVIVYFFATISVLKYINKKANNFKLEELKFPEIEYIISLIIAIFLNPLWNKLMGLISEKLSAKLSYEISEFLNFYGVTQASIGICSWLSIIILSIYFYRIYKKSEIKIDQ
;
A
#
# COMPACT_ATOMS: atom_id res chain seq x y z
N MET A 1 31.38 -9.95 9.82
CA MET A 1 30.25 -10.90 9.76
C MET A 1 29.04 -10.47 10.60
N LYS A 2 29.02 -10.54 11.95
CA LYS A 2 27.82 -10.21 12.76
C LYS A 2 27.21 -8.83 12.44
N LYS A 3 28.03 -7.78 12.35
CA LYS A 3 27.59 -6.41 12.02
C LYS A 3 26.98 -6.27 10.62
N GLN A 4 27.52 -7.00 9.63
CA GLN A 4 27.01 -6.99 8.25
C GLN A 4 25.66 -7.69 8.15
N ILE A 5 25.51 -8.84 8.83
CA ILE A 5 24.24 -9.58 8.89
C ILE A 5 23.17 -8.71 9.56
N PHE A 6 23.51 -8.05 10.66
CA PHE A 6 22.56 -7.16 11.35
C PHE A 6 22.16 -5.96 10.50
N SER A 7 23.10 -5.35 9.79
CA SER A 7 22.81 -4.26 8.84
C SER A 7 21.86 -4.71 7.73
N LEU A 8 22.13 -5.87 7.12
CA LEU A 8 21.28 -6.44 6.08
C LEU A 8 19.85 -6.69 6.60
N ALA A 9 19.73 -7.30 7.78
CA ALA A 9 18.44 -7.53 8.42
C ALA A 9 17.69 -6.21 8.66
N LEU A 10 18.38 -5.17 9.14
CA LEU A 10 17.78 -3.85 9.37
C LEU A 10 17.24 -3.23 8.07
N TRP A 11 17.98 -3.35 6.96
CA TRP A 11 17.53 -2.90 5.64
C TRP A 11 16.32 -3.69 5.13
N MET A 12 16.28 -5.00 5.37
CA MET A 12 15.12 -5.83 5.03
C MET A 12 13.88 -5.42 5.85
N PHE A 13 14.05 -5.19 7.15
CA PHE A 13 12.97 -4.69 8.02
C PHE A 13 12.48 -3.32 7.57
N PHE A 14 13.38 -2.40 7.24
CA PHE A 14 13.00 -1.10 6.68
C PHE A 14 12.17 -1.26 5.40
N GLY A 15 12.59 -2.10 4.46
CA GLY A 15 11.84 -2.38 3.23
C GLY A 15 10.42 -2.90 3.51
N PHE A 16 10.28 -3.85 4.44
CA PHE A 16 8.98 -4.38 4.84
C PHE A 16 8.08 -3.31 5.47
N VAL A 17 8.62 -2.53 6.40
CA VAL A 17 7.88 -1.44 7.07
C VAL A 17 7.45 -0.38 6.08
N LEU A 18 8.32 0.01 5.15
CA LEU A 18 8.02 0.97 4.10
C LEU A 18 6.87 0.51 3.20
N ILE A 19 6.90 -0.76 2.74
CA ILE A 19 5.83 -1.34 1.94
C ILE A 19 4.50 -1.31 2.72
N LYS A 20 4.52 -1.66 4.00
CA LYS A 20 3.32 -1.62 4.87
C LYS A 20 2.82 -0.20 5.11
N ALA A 21 3.70 0.78 5.23
CA ALA A 21 3.31 2.18 5.36
C ALA A 21 2.58 2.67 4.10
N ILE A 22 3.15 2.38 2.92
CA ILE A 22 2.54 2.74 1.63
C ILE A 22 1.18 2.03 1.48
N ASP A 23 1.10 0.72 1.73
CA ASP A 23 -0.16 -0.03 1.67
C ASP A 23 -1.23 0.58 2.58
N SER A 24 -0.85 0.99 3.80
CA SER A 24 -1.76 1.64 4.75
C SER A 24 -2.27 2.99 4.22
N ILE A 25 -1.42 3.79 3.58
CA ILE A 25 -1.82 5.06 2.96
C ILE A 25 -2.80 4.80 1.80
N LEU A 26 -2.52 3.84 0.93
CA LEU A 26 -3.40 3.52 -0.20
C LEU A 26 -4.77 3.02 0.29
N ARG A 27 -4.79 2.16 1.32
CA ARG A 27 -6.02 1.73 1.99
C ARG A 27 -6.79 2.89 2.57
N PHE A 28 -6.11 3.84 3.20
CA PHE A 28 -6.73 5.05 3.73
C PHE A 28 -7.34 5.91 2.62
N ILE A 29 -6.66 6.07 1.48
CA ILE A 29 -7.19 6.82 0.33
C ILE A 29 -8.46 6.14 -0.22
N ILE A 30 -8.38 4.83 -0.47
CA ILE A 30 -9.50 4.09 -1.08
C ILE A 30 -10.69 4.02 -0.14
N ASN A 31 -10.47 3.63 1.12
CA ASN A 31 -11.59 3.51 2.05
C ASN A 31 -12.07 4.89 2.52
N GLY A 32 -11.17 5.82 2.79
CA GLY A 32 -11.53 7.12 3.35
C GLY A 32 -12.15 8.07 2.36
N TYR A 33 -11.50 8.28 1.22
CA TYR A 33 -11.97 9.25 0.26
C TYR A 33 -12.90 8.62 -0.76
N LEU A 34 -12.55 7.45 -1.31
CA LEU A 34 -13.32 6.88 -2.41
C LEU A 34 -14.56 6.16 -1.90
N TYR A 35 -14.43 5.23 -0.95
CA TYR A 35 -15.58 4.48 -0.43
C TYR A 35 -16.53 5.42 0.32
N PHE A 36 -16.10 6.08 1.40
CA PHE A 36 -17.02 6.89 2.21
C PHE A 36 -17.45 8.19 1.55
N GLY A 37 -16.54 8.88 0.86
CA GLY A 37 -16.86 10.12 0.15
C GLY A 37 -17.91 9.88 -0.93
N LEU A 38 -17.72 8.86 -1.77
CA LEU A 38 -18.65 8.59 -2.88
C LEU A 38 -19.92 7.85 -2.44
N TRP A 39 -19.91 7.17 -1.29
CA TRP A 39 -21.12 6.53 -0.73
C TRP A 39 -22.24 7.52 -0.40
N MET A 40 -21.90 8.78 -0.12
CA MET A 40 -22.91 9.80 0.13
C MET A 40 -23.59 10.30 -1.16
N GLU A 41 -22.95 10.12 -2.32
CA GLU A 41 -23.36 10.75 -3.58
C GLU A 41 -23.90 9.74 -4.61
N PHE A 42 -23.47 8.48 -4.55
CA PHE A 42 -23.77 7.47 -5.56
C PHE A 42 -24.47 6.22 -5.00
N PRO A 43 -25.30 5.54 -5.80
CA PRO A 43 -25.99 4.34 -5.36
C PRO A 43 -25.01 3.16 -5.13
N PRO A 44 -25.29 2.24 -4.18
CA PRO A 44 -24.40 1.12 -3.84
C PRO A 44 -24.03 0.24 -5.04
N ASN A 45 -24.96 0.00 -5.97
CA ASN A 45 -24.71 -0.79 -7.17
C ASN A 45 -23.65 -0.18 -8.08
N PHE A 46 -23.61 1.15 -8.22
CA PHE A 46 -22.56 1.83 -9.00
C PHE A 46 -21.21 1.74 -8.27
N LEU A 47 -21.22 1.94 -6.96
CA LEU A 47 -20.02 1.92 -6.12
C LEU A 47 -19.35 0.54 -6.11
N LYS A 48 -20.16 -0.52 -6.08
CA LYS A 48 -19.71 -1.91 -6.10
C LYS A 48 -18.75 -2.23 -7.25
N TYR A 49 -18.91 -1.57 -8.40
CA TYR A 49 -18.03 -1.77 -9.56
C TYR A 49 -16.97 -0.67 -9.70
N SER A 50 -17.31 0.58 -9.37
CA SER A 50 -16.39 1.70 -9.53
C SER A 50 -15.25 1.71 -8.50
N ILE A 51 -15.50 1.37 -7.23
CA ILE A 51 -14.45 1.36 -6.19
C ILE A 51 -13.35 0.31 -6.47
N PRO A 52 -13.67 -0.94 -6.88
CA PRO A 52 -12.64 -1.88 -7.32
C PRO A 52 -11.78 -1.34 -8.47
N VAL A 53 -12.38 -0.73 -9.48
CA VAL A 53 -11.66 -0.15 -10.63
C VAL A 53 -10.76 0.99 -10.17
N LEU A 54 -11.25 1.90 -9.33
CA LEU A 54 -10.45 2.99 -8.77
C LEU A 54 -9.31 2.46 -7.88
N SER A 55 -9.55 1.38 -7.14
CA SER A 55 -8.51 0.72 -6.33
C SER A 55 -7.37 0.22 -7.21
N VAL A 56 -7.69 -0.44 -8.33
CA VAL A 56 -6.69 -0.89 -9.30
C VAL A 56 -5.88 0.29 -9.82
N ILE A 57 -6.55 1.39 -10.20
CA ILE A 57 -5.89 2.59 -10.72
C ILE A 57 -4.92 3.19 -9.67
N VAL A 58 -5.37 3.34 -8.43
CA VAL A 58 -4.56 3.89 -7.33
C VAL A 58 -3.31 3.03 -7.06
N TYR A 59 -3.47 1.71 -6.94
CA TYR A 59 -2.34 0.81 -6.73
C TYR A 59 -1.40 0.74 -7.93
N PHE A 60 -1.94 0.80 -9.15
CA PHE A 60 -1.15 0.82 -10.38
C PHE A 60 -0.24 2.06 -10.45
N PHE A 61 -0.79 3.25 -10.19
CA PHE A 61 0.00 4.48 -10.16
C PHE A 61 1.04 4.50 -9.04
N ALA A 62 0.70 3.98 -7.85
CA ALA A 62 1.64 3.84 -6.75
C ALA A 62 2.80 2.91 -7.15
N THR A 63 2.50 1.76 -7.75
CA THR A 63 3.49 0.78 -8.22
C THR A 63 4.41 1.39 -9.28
N ILE A 64 3.86 2.06 -10.29
CA ILE A 64 4.66 2.75 -11.31
C ILE A 64 5.56 3.81 -10.70
N SER A 65 5.06 4.58 -9.74
CA SER A 65 5.83 5.63 -9.07
C SER A 65 7.04 5.04 -8.33
N VAL A 66 6.82 3.95 -7.59
CA VAL A 66 7.90 3.20 -6.93
C VAL A 66 8.91 2.67 -7.94
N LEU A 67 8.46 2.06 -9.04
CA LEU A 67 9.34 1.55 -10.11
C LEU A 67 10.18 2.66 -10.76
N LYS A 68 9.57 3.82 -11.05
CA LYS A 68 10.28 4.99 -11.59
C LYS A 68 11.33 5.52 -10.61
N TYR A 69 10.98 5.59 -9.32
CA TYR A 69 11.90 6.03 -8.29
C TYR A 69 13.11 5.09 -8.17
N ILE A 70 12.87 3.78 -8.16
CA ILE A 70 13.93 2.76 -8.11
C ILE A 70 14.83 2.86 -9.33
N ASN A 71 14.28 2.93 -10.55
CA ASN A 71 15.06 3.08 -11.77
C ASN A 71 15.99 4.30 -11.72
N LYS A 72 15.48 5.45 -11.26
CA LYS A 72 16.26 6.69 -11.16
C LYS A 72 17.41 6.56 -10.17
N LYS A 73 17.19 5.88 -9.03
CA LYS A 73 18.20 5.69 -7.98
C LYS A 73 19.21 4.59 -8.32
N ALA A 74 18.80 3.54 -9.05
CA ALA A 74 19.65 2.41 -9.40
C ALA A 74 20.89 2.82 -10.23
N ASN A 75 20.77 3.84 -11.08
CA ASN A 75 21.89 4.33 -11.90
C ASN A 75 23.00 5.02 -11.10
N ASN A 76 22.71 5.52 -9.90
CA ASN A 76 23.65 6.25 -9.04
C ASN A 76 23.92 5.50 -7.72
N PHE A 77 23.70 4.19 -7.69
CA PHE A 77 23.72 3.40 -6.47
C PHE A 77 25.15 3.01 -6.06
N LYS A 78 25.68 3.66 -5.02
CA LYS A 78 26.94 3.27 -4.38
C LYS A 78 26.65 2.71 -2.99
N LEU A 79 26.77 1.39 -2.85
CA LEU A 79 26.40 0.65 -1.63
C LEU A 79 27.27 1.06 -0.42
N GLU A 80 28.50 1.50 -0.67
CA GLU A 80 29.49 1.89 0.35
C GLU A 80 29.21 3.26 1.00
N GLU A 81 28.45 4.13 0.33
CA GLU A 81 28.11 5.48 0.80
C GLU A 81 26.73 5.55 1.49
N LEU A 82 25.99 4.43 1.51
CA LEU A 82 24.60 4.38 1.98
C LEU A 82 24.51 4.29 3.51
N LYS A 83 24.06 5.38 4.12
CA LYS A 83 23.63 5.42 5.52
C LYS A 83 22.18 4.95 5.64
N PHE A 84 21.86 4.34 6.78
CA PHE A 84 20.50 3.90 7.07
C PHE A 84 19.57 5.12 7.22
N PRO A 85 18.40 5.14 6.55
CA PRO A 85 17.49 6.27 6.57
C PRO A 85 16.60 6.21 7.83
N GLU A 86 17.17 6.62 8.97
CA GLU A 86 16.52 6.52 10.29
C GLU A 86 15.19 7.26 10.35
N ILE A 87 15.14 8.48 9.81
CA ILE A 87 13.95 9.34 9.86
C ILE A 87 12.82 8.72 9.04
N GLU A 88 13.12 8.30 7.81
CA GLU A 88 12.15 7.67 6.92
C GLU A 88 11.66 6.34 7.50
N TYR A 89 12.53 5.57 8.15
CA TYR A 89 12.12 4.36 8.87
C TYR A 89 11.13 4.66 9.98
N ILE A 90 11.43 5.63 10.86
CA ILE A 90 10.58 6.00 11.99
C ILE A 90 9.21 6.49 11.49
N ILE A 91 9.19 7.38 10.49
CA ILE A 91 7.93 7.88 9.90
C ILE A 91 7.13 6.72 9.30
N SER A 92 7.78 5.84 8.54
CA SER A 92 7.12 4.67 7.94
C SER A 92 6.56 3.73 9.01
N LEU A 93 7.30 3.51 10.10
CA LEU A 93 6.87 2.69 11.22
C LEU A 93 5.61 3.26 11.89
N ILE A 94 5.60 4.57 12.17
CA ILE A 94 4.45 5.26 12.74
C ILE A 94 3.23 5.09 11.82
N ILE A 95 3.39 5.34 10.52
CA ILE A 95 2.30 5.20 9.54
C ILE A 95 1.78 3.76 9.50
N ALA A 96 2.68 2.77 9.38
CA ALA A 96 2.31 1.36 9.28
C ALA A 96 1.57 0.85 10.52
N ILE A 97 1.92 1.33 11.71
CA ILE A 97 1.32 0.90 12.98
C ILE A 97 0.00 1.64 13.24
N PHE A 98 -0.03 2.96 13.10
CA PHE A 98 -1.14 3.77 13.61
C PHE A 98 -2.22 4.05 12.57
N LEU A 99 -1.90 4.10 11.28
CA LEU A 99 -2.87 4.56 10.29
C LEU A 99 -4.06 3.60 10.14
N ASN A 100 -3.82 2.29 10.15
CA ASN A 100 -4.89 1.28 10.08
C ASN A 100 -5.82 1.28 11.31
N PRO A 101 -5.32 1.23 12.56
CA PRO A 101 -6.18 1.34 13.74
C PRO A 101 -6.95 2.66 13.82
N LEU A 102 -6.31 3.79 13.51
CA LEU A 102 -6.97 5.10 13.47
C LEU A 102 -8.09 5.09 12.44
N TRP A 103 -7.83 4.51 11.28
CA TRP A 103 -8.84 4.37 10.24
C TRP A 103 -10.01 3.50 10.67
N ASN A 104 -9.77 2.32 11.23
CA ASN A 104 -10.84 1.45 11.71
C ASN A 104 -11.71 2.14 12.78
N LYS A 105 -11.11 2.96 13.63
CA LYS A 105 -11.86 3.76 14.61
C LYS A 105 -12.71 4.85 13.94
N LEU A 106 -12.17 5.55 12.94
CA LEU A 106 -12.91 6.54 12.15
C LEU A 106 -14.09 5.88 11.41
N MET A 107 -13.88 4.68 10.85
CA MET A 107 -14.94 3.91 10.19
C MET A 107 -16.12 3.65 11.11
N GLY A 108 -15.87 3.20 12.34
CA GLY A 108 -16.92 2.95 13.32
C GLY A 108 -17.78 4.19 13.56
N LEU A 109 -17.13 5.33 13.78
CA LEU A 109 -17.81 6.61 14.01
C LEU A 109 -18.63 7.08 12.81
N ILE A 110 -18.12 6.88 11.59
CA ILE A 110 -18.83 7.27 10.38
C ILE A 110 -19.99 6.30 10.09
N SER A 111 -19.81 5.00 10.32
CA SER A 111 -20.89 4.01 10.17
C SER A 111 -22.04 4.25 11.14
N GLU A 112 -21.77 4.64 12.38
CA GLU A 112 -22.81 5.01 13.35
C GLU A 112 -23.65 6.18 12.83
N LYS A 113 -23.00 7.25 12.36
CA LYS A 113 -23.69 8.41 11.78
C LYS A 113 -24.52 8.08 10.54
N LEU A 114 -24.02 7.19 9.68
CA LEU A 114 -24.72 6.78 8.47
C LEU A 114 -25.89 5.85 8.78
N SER A 115 -25.75 4.93 9.73
CA SER A 115 -26.82 4.01 10.14
C SER A 115 -28.07 4.74 10.66
N ALA A 116 -27.89 5.90 11.29
CA ALA A 116 -29.00 6.75 11.73
C ALA A 116 -29.74 7.44 10.57
N LYS A 117 -29.17 7.48 9.37
CA LYS A 117 -29.64 8.29 8.23
C LYS A 117 -30.05 7.45 7.01
N LEU A 118 -29.65 6.19 6.94
CA LEU A 118 -29.78 5.35 5.74
C LEU A 118 -30.61 4.10 6.04
N SER A 119 -31.76 4.00 5.38
CA SER A 119 -32.65 2.83 5.38
C SER A 119 -32.18 1.73 4.41
N TYR A 120 -30.87 1.55 4.23
CA TYR A 120 -30.35 0.51 3.36
C TYR A 120 -30.28 -0.83 4.11
N GLU A 121 -30.50 -1.93 3.39
CA GLU A 121 -30.36 -3.25 3.97
C GLU A 121 -28.90 -3.50 4.37
N ILE A 122 -28.70 -3.98 5.60
CA ILE A 122 -27.38 -4.32 6.16
C ILE A 122 -26.61 -5.29 5.24
N SER A 123 -27.34 -6.14 4.51
CA SER A 123 -26.83 -7.08 3.51
C SER A 123 -26.04 -6.38 2.38
N GLU A 124 -26.55 -5.27 1.84
CA GLU A 124 -25.92 -4.54 0.75
C GLU A 124 -24.63 -3.84 1.20
N PHE A 125 -24.66 -3.25 2.40
CA PHE A 125 -23.48 -2.63 3.00
C PHE A 125 -22.36 -3.65 3.24
N LEU A 126 -22.68 -4.80 3.84
CA LEU A 126 -21.71 -5.86 4.11
C LEU A 126 -21.12 -6.43 2.81
N ASN A 127 -21.95 -6.63 1.78
CA ASN A 127 -21.50 -7.10 0.48
C ASN A 127 -20.53 -6.10 -0.16
N PHE A 128 -20.90 -4.82 -0.17
CA PHE A 128 -20.05 -3.78 -0.74
C PHE A 128 -18.73 -3.60 0.02
N TYR A 129 -18.78 -3.62 1.35
CA TYR A 129 -17.58 -3.62 2.18
C TYR A 129 -16.67 -4.80 1.85
N GLY A 130 -17.24 -6.02 1.77
CA GLY A 130 -16.51 -7.23 1.42
C GLY A 130 -15.82 -7.14 0.05
N VAL A 131 -16.54 -6.68 -0.99
CA VAL A 131 -15.99 -6.49 -2.34
C VAL A 131 -14.86 -5.46 -2.33
N THR A 132 -15.02 -4.36 -1.59
CA THR A 132 -13.97 -3.33 -1.48
C THR A 132 -12.71 -3.89 -0.82
N GLN A 133 -12.85 -4.56 0.33
CA GLN A 133 -11.70 -5.13 1.04
C GLN A 133 -11.00 -6.23 0.22
N ALA A 134 -11.77 -7.07 -0.47
CA ALA A 134 -11.23 -8.08 -1.37
C ALA A 134 -10.45 -7.43 -2.52
N SER A 135 -11.01 -6.39 -3.15
CA SER A 135 -10.37 -5.67 -4.25
C SER A 135 -9.05 -5.02 -3.83
N ILE A 136 -9.03 -4.34 -2.68
CA ILE A 136 -7.82 -3.77 -2.08
C ILE A 136 -6.79 -4.86 -1.80
N GLY A 137 -7.22 -5.98 -1.21
CA GLY A 137 -6.35 -7.12 -0.92
C GLY A 137 -5.69 -7.69 -2.18
N ILE A 138 -6.48 -7.90 -3.23
CA ILE A 138 -5.98 -8.39 -4.54
C ILE A 138 -4.98 -7.39 -5.14
N CYS A 139 -5.31 -6.09 -5.15
CA CYS A 139 -4.44 -5.05 -5.70
C CYS A 139 -3.10 -4.96 -4.95
N SER A 140 -3.14 -5.06 -3.62
CA SER A 140 -1.95 -5.07 -2.75
C SER A 140 -1.03 -6.25 -3.09
N TRP A 141 -1.58 -7.47 -3.16
CA TRP A 141 -0.81 -8.66 -3.51
C TRP A 141 -0.25 -8.61 -4.93
N LEU A 142 -1.03 -8.18 -5.92
CA LEU A 142 -0.55 -8.01 -7.29
C LEU A 142 0.61 -7.01 -7.37
N SER A 143 0.51 -5.89 -6.65
CA SER A 143 1.57 -4.88 -6.60
C SER A 143 2.86 -5.45 -6.00
N ILE A 144 2.74 -6.22 -4.91
CA ILE A 144 3.89 -6.91 -4.29
C ILE A 144 4.52 -7.90 -5.27
N ILE A 145 3.72 -8.70 -5.99
CA ILE A 145 4.20 -9.67 -6.98
C ILE A 145 4.97 -8.95 -8.10
N ILE A 146 4.39 -7.88 -8.66
CA ILE A 146 5.02 -7.09 -9.74
C ILE A 146 6.36 -6.51 -9.27
N LEU A 147 6.39 -5.88 -8.09
CA LEU A 147 7.62 -5.32 -7.51
C LEU A 147 8.66 -6.42 -7.26
N SER A 148 8.25 -7.57 -6.72
CA SER A 148 9.15 -8.70 -6.43
C SER A 148 9.80 -9.26 -7.71
N ILE A 149 9.01 -9.48 -8.77
CA ILE A 149 9.53 -9.91 -10.08
C ILE A 149 10.49 -8.87 -10.65
N TYR A 150 10.15 -7.59 -10.52
CA TYR A 150 10.98 -6.51 -11.03
C TYR A 150 12.32 -6.40 -10.29
N PHE A 151 12.31 -6.46 -8.95
CA PHE A 151 13.52 -6.47 -8.13
C PHE A 151 14.41 -7.69 -8.45
N TYR A 152 13.82 -8.87 -8.59
CA TYR A 152 14.55 -10.07 -8.97
C TYR A 152 15.25 -9.92 -10.34
N ARG A 153 14.58 -9.29 -11.31
CA ARG A 153 15.18 -8.99 -12.62
C ARG A 153 16.35 -8.01 -12.52
N ILE A 154 16.28 -6.99 -11.66
CA ILE A 154 17.41 -6.09 -11.42
C ILE A 154 18.57 -6.85 -10.81
N TYR A 155 18.30 -7.64 -9.76
CA TYR A 155 19.31 -8.45 -9.08
C TYR A 155 20.05 -9.39 -10.04
N LYS A 156 19.31 -10.14 -10.88
CA LYS A 156 19.91 -11.04 -11.87
C LYS A 156 20.75 -10.29 -12.90
N LYS A 157 20.34 -9.08 -13.31
CA LYS A 157 21.13 -8.25 -14.24
C LYS A 157 22.42 -7.71 -13.60
N SER A 158 22.44 -7.48 -12.29
CA SER A 158 23.66 -7.06 -11.60
C SER A 158 24.68 -8.18 -11.47
N GLU A 159 24.28 -9.43 -11.25
CA GLU A 159 25.20 -10.57 -11.22
C GLU A 159 25.94 -10.75 -12.56
N ILE A 160 25.21 -10.70 -13.69
CA ILE A 160 25.78 -10.88 -15.04
C ILE A 160 26.87 -9.84 -15.38
N LYS A 161 26.84 -8.65 -14.75
CA LYS A 161 27.82 -7.59 -14.98
C LYS A 161 29.10 -7.72 -14.15
N ILE A 162 29.11 -8.56 -13.11
CA ILE A 162 30.29 -8.76 -12.25
C ILE A 162 31.24 -9.79 -12.86
N ASP A 163 30.73 -10.68 -13.73
CA ASP A 163 31.49 -11.75 -14.39
C ASP A 163 32.11 -11.36 -15.75
N GLN A 164 32.11 -10.06 -16.12
CA GLN A 164 32.71 -9.52 -17.35
C GLN A 164 33.83 -8.54 -17.04
#